data_AF-A0A1L7XMW0-F1
#
_entry.id   AF-A0A1L7XMW0-F1
#
_cell.length_a   1.000
_cell.length_b   1.000
_cell.length_c   1.000
_cell.angle_alpha   90.00
_cell.angle_beta   90.00
_cell.angle_gamma   90.00
#
_symmetry.space_group_name_H-M   'P 1'
#
loop_
_entity.id
_entity.type
_entity.pdbx_description
1 polymer ?
#
loop_
_entity_poly.entity_id
_entity_poly.type
_entity_poly.pdbx_seq_one_letter_code
_entity_poly.pdbx_strand_id
1 'polypeptide(L)'
;MAPSALLPDEPAILTAPLPEIAAPKTKYVDWRADLFENGFTVVKNAIPKDRAIGYQEKAYGWLKSFDTELDFNKPETWIKENLPYQSNINTFSTYGVCHEKFMWDAKMEPGVVDAFAHLWGTDELLVSFDALNITLPNRKDKERKPAWEHIDQSPLRRGMHCVQGIINLSPSGPNDGGLVVYPGSHKFNDEFFDNHTDKSTWTPRDIYMFERGQLEWFAAKGLKPLKVCADVGDLILWDSRTIHYGSEPEEASNQIRTVIYATYTSARLAAKRRLNERGRSSSPGAEQHIGHMTTLSSETAKRSWTMEREIPETEISHLSCLR
;
A
#
# COMPACT_ATOMS: atom_id res chain seq x y z
N MET A 1 11.47 38.01 40.21
CA MET A 1 10.89 37.98 38.85
C MET A 1 11.58 36.89 38.05
N ALA A 2 11.03 35.68 38.11
CA ALA A 2 11.27 34.52 37.24
C ALA A 2 10.19 33.48 37.62
N PRO A 3 9.66 32.67 36.69
CA PRO A 3 10.35 32.19 35.49
C PRO A 3 9.63 32.52 34.16
N SER A 4 10.45 32.70 33.13
CA SER A 4 10.04 32.52 31.74
C SER A 4 9.43 31.13 31.60
N ALA A 5 8.16 31.06 31.21
CA ALA A 5 7.56 29.82 30.77
C ALA A 5 8.39 29.30 29.58
N LEU A 6 9.04 28.16 29.77
CA LEU A 6 9.53 27.38 28.64
C LEU A 6 8.28 26.99 27.85
N LEU A 7 8.02 27.69 26.75
CA LEU A 7 7.10 27.21 25.73
C LEU A 7 7.58 25.79 25.34
N PRO A 8 6.68 24.81 25.17
CA PRO A 8 7.08 23.49 24.69
C PRO A 8 7.85 23.68 23.38
N ASP A 9 8.98 22.98 23.24
CA ASP A 9 9.78 22.99 22.01
C ASP A 9 8.85 22.76 20.81
N GLU A 10 8.88 23.66 19.82
CA GLU A 10 8.12 23.44 18.60
C GLU A 10 8.49 22.08 18.01
N PRO A 11 7.52 21.25 17.61
CA PRO A 11 7.81 19.90 17.16
C PRO A 11 8.67 19.97 15.88
N ALA A 12 9.82 19.29 15.91
CA ALA A 12 10.81 19.37 14.85
C ALA A 12 10.24 18.88 13.51
N ILE A 13 10.20 19.78 12.53
CA ILE A 13 9.80 19.46 11.16
C ILE A 13 10.95 18.72 10.46
N LEU A 14 10.66 17.55 9.90
CA LEU A 14 11.61 16.72 9.18
C LEU A 14 11.49 16.92 7.67
N THR A 15 12.56 17.36 7.03
CA THR A 15 12.62 17.48 5.56
C THR A 15 12.79 16.11 4.88
N ALA A 16 12.34 16.01 3.64
CA ALA A 16 12.50 14.80 2.83
C ALA A 16 13.99 14.40 2.76
N PRO A 17 14.29 13.11 2.94
CA PRO A 17 15.68 12.65 3.00
C PRO A 17 16.36 12.64 1.63
N LEU A 18 15.59 12.60 0.53
CA LEU A 18 16.05 12.53 -0.86
C LEU A 18 15.28 13.54 -1.73
N PRO A 19 15.45 14.86 -1.48
CA PRO A 19 14.70 15.90 -2.18
C PRO A 19 14.97 15.91 -3.70
N GLU A 20 16.11 15.41 -4.15
CA GLU A 20 16.50 15.33 -5.56
C GLU A 20 15.67 14.33 -6.38
N ILE A 21 15.02 13.37 -5.72
CA ILE A 21 14.14 12.39 -6.37
C ILE A 21 12.83 13.05 -6.79
N ALA A 22 12.22 13.78 -5.86
CA ALA A 22 11.01 14.56 -6.09
C ALA A 22 11.35 15.78 -6.96
N ALA A 23 11.20 15.62 -8.27
CA ALA A 23 11.64 16.62 -9.23
C ALA A 23 10.52 17.01 -10.20
N PRO A 24 10.64 18.15 -10.89
CA PRO A 24 9.65 18.58 -11.87
C PRO A 24 9.45 17.55 -12.98
N LYS A 25 8.25 17.54 -13.58
CA LYS A 25 7.87 16.68 -14.70
C LYS A 25 8.93 16.63 -15.82
N THR A 26 9.58 17.76 -16.10
CA THR A 26 10.60 17.91 -17.16
C THR A 26 11.84 17.04 -16.99
N LYS A 27 12.09 16.50 -15.78
CA LYS A 27 13.22 15.60 -15.51
C LYS A 27 12.98 14.18 -16.02
N TYR A 28 11.73 13.75 -16.14
CA TYR A 28 11.38 12.36 -16.45
C TYR A 28 10.57 12.26 -17.74
N VAL A 29 10.84 11.23 -18.53
CA VAL A 29 10.14 10.94 -19.80
C VAL A 29 9.27 9.68 -19.71
N ASP A 30 9.17 9.09 -18.51
CA ASP A 30 8.39 7.88 -18.21
C ASP A 30 7.29 8.17 -17.17
N TRP A 31 6.71 7.12 -16.59
CA TRP A 31 5.61 7.19 -15.61
C TRP A 31 5.92 8.06 -14.37
N ARG A 32 7.20 8.30 -14.04
CA ARG A 32 7.59 9.17 -12.93
C ARG A 32 7.16 10.60 -13.18
N ALA A 33 7.11 11.02 -14.45
CA ALA A 33 6.62 12.33 -14.84
C ALA A 33 5.18 12.56 -14.35
N ASP A 34 4.31 11.56 -14.51
CA ASP A 34 2.92 11.63 -14.05
C ASP A 34 2.81 11.49 -12.53
N LEU A 35 3.64 10.65 -11.90
CA LEU A 35 3.69 10.54 -10.43
C LEU A 35 4.00 11.89 -9.78
N PHE A 36 5.04 12.60 -10.23
CA PHE A 36 5.43 13.87 -9.62
C PHE A 36 4.48 15.01 -10.00
N GLU A 37 3.87 14.96 -11.19
CA GLU A 37 2.89 15.96 -11.63
C GLU A 37 1.55 15.82 -10.90
N ASN A 38 1.04 14.59 -10.79
CA ASN A 38 -0.33 14.31 -10.34
C ASN A 38 -0.38 13.73 -8.92
N GLY A 39 0.75 13.32 -8.35
CA GLY A 39 0.81 12.64 -7.05
C GLY A 39 0.53 11.14 -7.13
N PHE A 40 0.23 10.62 -8.33
CA PHE A 40 0.01 9.21 -8.57
C PHE A 40 0.31 8.83 -10.04
N THR A 41 0.49 7.54 -10.29
CA THR A 41 0.60 6.98 -11.63
C THR A 41 0.13 5.52 -11.68
N VAL A 42 -0.06 4.99 -12.88
CA VAL A 42 -0.29 3.57 -13.12
C VAL A 42 0.80 3.05 -14.07
N VAL A 43 1.69 2.21 -13.54
CA VAL A 43 2.72 1.51 -14.30
C VAL A 43 2.07 0.29 -14.96
N LYS A 44 1.88 0.38 -16.28
CA LYS A 44 1.18 -0.65 -17.05
C LYS A 44 1.98 -1.94 -17.14
N ASN A 45 1.30 -3.08 -17.00
CA ASN A 45 1.88 -4.41 -17.19
C ASN A 45 3.17 -4.63 -16.37
N ALA A 46 3.17 -4.17 -15.11
CA ALA A 46 4.26 -4.41 -14.16
C ALA A 46 4.41 -5.92 -13.85
N ILE A 47 3.28 -6.65 -13.90
CA ILE A 47 3.21 -8.10 -13.88
C ILE A 47 2.49 -8.55 -15.17
N PRO A 48 3.04 -9.50 -15.94
CA PRO A 48 2.32 -10.18 -17.00
C PRO A 48 0.96 -10.70 -16.53
N LYS A 49 -0.06 -10.45 -17.33
CA LYS A 49 -1.46 -10.70 -16.98
C LYS A 49 -1.73 -12.13 -16.51
N ASP A 50 -1.14 -13.13 -17.15
CA ASP A 50 -1.27 -14.55 -16.81
C ASP A 50 -0.74 -14.86 -15.39
N ARG A 51 0.42 -14.29 -15.03
CA ARG A 51 0.98 -14.44 -13.68
C ARG A 51 0.15 -13.72 -12.63
N ALA A 52 -0.33 -12.52 -12.94
CA ALA A 52 -1.22 -11.76 -12.05
C ALA A 52 -2.54 -12.51 -11.78
N ILE A 53 -3.13 -13.14 -12.80
CA ILE A 53 -4.29 -14.05 -12.63
C ILE A 53 -3.92 -15.23 -11.71
N GLY A 54 -2.76 -15.85 -11.91
CA GLY A 54 -2.30 -16.93 -11.03
C GLY A 54 -2.13 -16.49 -9.57
N TYR A 55 -1.71 -15.26 -9.30
CA TYR A 55 -1.68 -14.72 -7.93
C TYR A 55 -3.08 -14.47 -7.37
N GLN A 56 -4.03 -14.00 -8.19
CA GLN A 56 -5.43 -13.84 -7.79
C GLN A 56 -6.04 -15.19 -7.38
N GLU A 57 -5.83 -16.23 -8.19
CA GLU A 57 -6.32 -17.58 -7.90
C GLU A 57 -5.77 -18.13 -6.58
N LYS A 58 -4.48 -17.87 -6.29
CA LYS A 58 -3.88 -18.23 -5.00
C LYS A 58 -4.47 -17.43 -3.84
N ALA A 59 -4.77 -16.14 -4.03
CA ALA A 59 -5.46 -15.32 -3.04
C ALA A 59 -6.87 -15.85 -2.74
N TYR A 60 -7.60 -16.28 -3.77
CA TYR A 60 -8.90 -16.94 -3.64
C TYR A 60 -8.81 -18.33 -2.98
N GLY A 61 -7.76 -19.08 -3.30
CA GLY A 61 -7.44 -20.34 -2.63
C GLY A 61 -7.21 -20.14 -1.13
N TRP A 62 -6.42 -19.13 -0.75
CA TRP A 62 -6.19 -18.75 0.64
C TRP A 62 -7.49 -18.33 1.34
N LEU A 63 -8.33 -17.49 0.72
CA LEU A 63 -9.57 -17.06 1.36
C LEU A 63 -10.55 -18.23 1.59
N LYS A 64 -10.56 -19.23 0.70
CA LYS A 64 -11.36 -20.45 0.82
C LYS A 64 -10.76 -21.52 1.74
N SER A 65 -9.50 -21.40 2.17
CA SER A 65 -8.84 -22.44 2.99
C SER A 65 -9.37 -22.51 4.43
N PHE A 66 -10.27 -21.60 4.81
CA PHE A 66 -10.94 -21.58 6.11
C PHE A 66 -12.15 -22.52 6.17
N ASP A 67 -12.45 -23.25 5.09
CA ASP A 67 -13.50 -24.29 5.02
C ASP A 67 -14.88 -23.78 5.45
N THR A 68 -15.26 -22.61 4.93
CA THR A 68 -16.57 -21.98 5.13
C THR A 68 -17.47 -22.17 3.90
N GLU A 69 -18.72 -21.73 3.97
CA GLU A 69 -19.66 -21.75 2.84
C GLU A 69 -19.36 -20.69 1.76
N LEU A 70 -18.20 -20.01 1.80
CA LEU A 70 -17.84 -18.96 0.86
C LEU A 70 -17.73 -19.51 -0.58
N ASP A 71 -18.56 -18.96 -1.48
CA ASP A 71 -18.51 -19.24 -2.91
C ASP A 71 -18.51 -17.92 -3.71
N PHE A 72 -17.43 -17.68 -4.46
CA PHE A 72 -17.27 -16.47 -5.28
C PHE A 72 -18.27 -16.35 -6.43
N ASN A 73 -19.04 -17.40 -6.73
CA ASN A 73 -20.12 -17.35 -7.73
C ASN A 73 -21.51 -17.14 -7.11
N LYS A 74 -21.60 -17.08 -5.77
CA LYS A 74 -22.86 -16.99 -5.02
C LYS A 74 -22.81 -15.83 -4.03
N PRO A 75 -23.20 -14.61 -4.44
CA PRO A 75 -23.14 -13.42 -3.60
C PRO A 75 -23.87 -13.53 -2.26
N GLU A 76 -24.88 -14.39 -2.15
CA GLU A 76 -25.57 -14.70 -0.90
C GLU A 76 -24.67 -15.33 0.17
N THR A 77 -23.54 -15.92 -0.22
CA THR A 77 -22.55 -16.50 0.70
C THR A 77 -21.53 -15.46 1.19
N TRP A 78 -21.51 -14.25 0.63
CA TRP A 78 -20.54 -13.21 0.97
C TRP A 78 -20.96 -12.48 2.26
N ILE A 79 -20.89 -13.19 3.37
CA ILE A 79 -21.22 -12.70 4.70
C ILE A 79 -20.04 -12.89 5.65
N LYS A 80 -20.01 -12.10 6.72
CA LYS A 80 -18.94 -12.04 7.71
C LYS A 80 -18.64 -13.42 8.31
N GLU A 81 -19.67 -14.24 8.53
CA GLU A 81 -19.56 -15.58 9.10
C GLU A 81 -18.78 -16.53 8.20
N ASN A 82 -18.78 -16.29 6.88
CA ASN A 82 -18.06 -17.10 5.90
C ASN A 82 -16.66 -16.57 5.60
N LEU A 83 -16.21 -15.51 6.26
CA LEU A 83 -14.92 -14.88 6.02
C LEU A 83 -14.03 -14.94 7.27
N PRO A 84 -12.71 -15.14 7.12
CA PRO A 84 -11.78 -14.84 8.20
C PRO A 84 -11.85 -13.35 8.55
N TYR A 85 -11.28 -12.96 9.69
CA TYR A 85 -11.25 -11.56 10.11
C TYR A 85 -10.77 -10.63 8.98
N GLN A 86 -11.67 -9.75 8.54
CA GLN A 86 -11.43 -8.72 7.56
C GLN A 86 -11.57 -7.35 8.22
N SER A 87 -10.65 -6.44 7.92
CA SER A 87 -10.70 -5.09 8.45
C SER A 87 -11.87 -4.27 7.90
N ASN A 88 -12.13 -3.12 8.53
CA ASN A 88 -13.15 -2.16 8.08
C ASN A 88 -12.83 -1.52 6.71
N ILE A 89 -11.64 -1.76 6.16
CA ILE A 89 -11.20 -1.26 4.83
C ILE A 89 -10.93 -2.41 3.84
N ASN A 90 -11.58 -3.56 4.05
CA ASN A 90 -11.53 -4.75 3.19
C ASN A 90 -10.16 -5.44 3.11
N THR A 91 -9.27 -5.18 4.07
CA THR A 91 -7.94 -5.78 4.09
C THR A 91 -7.86 -7.02 4.99
N PHE A 92 -7.00 -7.95 4.61
CA PHE A 92 -6.55 -9.09 5.37
C PHE A 92 -5.05 -8.92 5.67
N SER A 93 -4.72 -8.88 6.95
CA SER A 93 -3.33 -8.80 7.45
C SER A 93 -3.07 -9.76 8.61
N THR A 94 -4.03 -10.65 8.88
CA THR A 94 -3.99 -11.67 9.94
C THR A 94 -3.79 -13.05 9.33
N TYR A 95 -3.65 -14.07 10.18
CA TYR A 95 -3.50 -15.48 9.75
C TYR A 95 -2.31 -15.71 8.81
N GLY A 96 -1.25 -14.90 8.93
CA GLY A 96 -0.02 -15.08 8.17
C GLY A 96 -0.11 -14.73 6.67
N VAL A 97 -1.24 -14.21 6.18
CA VAL A 97 -1.45 -13.96 4.74
C VAL A 97 -0.34 -13.11 4.12
N CYS A 98 0.18 -12.13 4.84
CA CYS A 98 1.27 -11.24 4.40
C CYS A 98 2.58 -11.98 4.10
N HIS A 99 2.70 -13.21 4.58
CA HIS A 99 3.88 -14.07 4.41
C HIS A 99 3.63 -15.25 3.46
N GLU A 100 2.44 -15.34 2.86
CA GLU A 100 2.13 -16.36 1.87
C GLU A 100 3.03 -16.26 0.65
N LYS A 101 3.34 -17.41 0.04
CA LYS A 101 4.25 -17.47 -1.10
C LYS A 101 3.79 -16.58 -2.26
N PHE A 102 2.50 -16.54 -2.56
CA PHE A 102 1.98 -15.72 -3.66
C PHE A 102 2.13 -14.21 -3.42
N MET A 103 2.09 -13.76 -2.16
CA MET A 103 2.31 -12.36 -1.80
C MET A 103 3.76 -11.98 -2.08
N TRP A 104 4.70 -12.85 -1.70
CA TRP A 104 6.12 -12.65 -1.98
C TRP A 104 6.46 -12.75 -3.46
N ASP A 105 5.93 -13.76 -4.15
CA ASP A 105 6.15 -13.95 -5.59
C ASP A 105 5.68 -12.72 -6.37
N ALA A 106 4.48 -12.19 -6.08
CA ALA A 106 3.96 -10.97 -6.72
C ALA A 106 4.82 -9.73 -6.42
N LYS A 107 5.31 -9.58 -5.18
CA LYS A 107 6.21 -8.49 -4.77
C LYS A 107 7.59 -8.59 -5.44
N MET A 108 8.06 -9.79 -5.73
CA MET A 108 9.35 -10.00 -6.39
C MET A 108 9.28 -9.92 -7.92
N GLU A 109 8.12 -9.62 -8.48
CA GLU A 109 7.98 -9.47 -9.93
C GLU A 109 8.90 -8.36 -10.48
N PRO A 110 9.66 -8.62 -11.56
CA PRO A 110 10.66 -7.67 -12.04
C PRO A 110 10.08 -6.28 -12.33
N GLY A 111 8.91 -6.19 -12.98
CA GLY A 111 8.29 -4.89 -13.26
C GLY A 111 7.82 -4.14 -12.01
N VAL A 112 7.57 -4.82 -10.90
CA VAL A 112 7.26 -4.20 -9.61
C VAL A 112 8.55 -3.69 -8.95
N VAL A 113 9.55 -4.56 -8.81
CA VAL A 113 10.83 -4.20 -8.18
C VAL A 113 11.54 -3.09 -8.97
N ASP A 114 11.59 -3.21 -10.29
CA ASP A 114 12.24 -2.23 -11.16
C ASP A 114 11.53 -0.86 -11.11
N ALA A 115 10.19 -0.82 -10.96
CA ALA A 115 9.48 0.44 -10.80
C ALA A 115 9.93 1.19 -9.53
N PHE A 116 10.03 0.49 -8.40
CA PHE A 116 10.53 1.09 -7.16
C PHE A 116 12.04 1.37 -7.20
N ALA A 117 12.84 0.55 -7.88
CA ALA A 117 14.27 0.81 -8.05
C ALA A 117 14.52 2.08 -8.86
N HIS A 118 13.77 2.26 -9.96
CA HIS A 118 13.79 3.49 -10.75
C HIS A 118 13.26 4.70 -10.00
N LEU A 119 12.27 4.53 -9.12
CA LEU A 119 11.79 5.61 -8.25
C LEU A 119 12.89 6.09 -7.32
N TRP A 120 13.50 5.16 -6.59
CA TRP A 120 14.45 5.49 -5.52
C TRP A 120 15.89 5.70 -5.99
N GLY A 121 16.17 5.38 -7.26
CA GLY A 121 17.50 5.47 -7.86
C GLY A 121 18.48 4.43 -7.28
N THR A 122 17.97 3.30 -6.79
CA THR A 122 18.79 2.22 -6.22
C THR A 122 18.09 0.87 -6.27
N ASP A 123 18.87 -0.19 -6.42
CA ASP A 123 18.45 -1.58 -6.34
C ASP A 123 18.38 -2.13 -4.89
N GLU A 124 18.89 -1.36 -3.92
CA GLU A 124 18.85 -1.71 -2.51
C GLU A 124 17.54 -1.22 -1.88
N LEU A 125 16.53 -2.09 -1.91
CA LEU A 125 15.18 -1.76 -1.46
C LEU A 125 14.78 -2.54 -0.20
N LEU A 126 13.93 -1.92 0.60
CA LEU A 126 13.17 -2.59 1.64
C LEU A 126 11.70 -2.57 1.25
N VAL A 127 11.00 -3.68 1.44
CA VAL A 127 9.57 -3.83 1.09
C VAL A 127 8.71 -4.04 2.32
N SER A 128 7.53 -3.40 2.38
CA SER A 128 6.53 -3.63 3.42
C SER A 128 5.92 -5.04 3.35
N PHE A 129 5.64 -5.66 4.49
CA PHE A 129 4.85 -6.90 4.53
C PHE A 129 3.41 -6.66 4.05
N ASP A 130 2.79 -5.58 4.52
CA ASP A 130 1.50 -5.03 4.09
C ASP A 130 0.34 -6.03 3.96
N ALA A 131 -0.82 -5.59 3.46
CA ALA A 131 -2.04 -6.39 3.44
C ALA A 131 -2.42 -6.94 2.05
N LEU A 132 -3.22 -8.02 2.06
CA LEU A 132 -4.05 -8.44 0.94
C LEU A 132 -5.40 -7.70 1.02
N ASN A 133 -6.01 -7.36 -0.10
CA ASN A 133 -7.39 -6.87 -0.12
C ASN A 133 -8.19 -7.65 -1.15
N ILE A 134 -9.25 -8.32 -0.66
CA ILE A 134 -10.29 -8.93 -1.48
C ILE A 134 -11.61 -8.25 -1.09
N THR A 135 -12.09 -7.35 -1.93
CA THR A 135 -13.38 -6.68 -1.72
C THR A 135 -14.45 -7.42 -2.49
N LEU A 136 -15.39 -8.01 -1.75
CA LEU A 136 -16.61 -8.63 -2.30
C LEU A 136 -17.68 -7.54 -2.43
N PRO A 137 -18.17 -7.23 -3.64
CA PRO A 137 -19.15 -6.16 -3.83
C PRO A 137 -20.52 -6.54 -3.26
N ASN A 138 -21.33 -5.54 -2.93
CA ASN A 138 -22.76 -5.71 -2.61
C ASN A 138 -23.08 -6.72 -1.49
N ARG A 139 -22.17 -6.83 -0.51
CA ARG A 139 -22.39 -7.63 0.69
C ARG A 139 -23.59 -7.13 1.48
N LYS A 140 -24.56 -8.00 1.74
CA LYS A 140 -25.80 -7.66 2.46
C LYS A 140 -25.58 -7.32 3.93
N ASP A 141 -24.49 -7.82 4.51
CA ASP A 141 -24.14 -7.70 5.93
C ASP A 141 -23.14 -6.57 6.21
N LYS A 142 -22.76 -5.80 5.18
CA LYS A 142 -21.76 -4.75 5.27
C LYS A 142 -22.22 -3.48 4.56
N GLU A 143 -22.36 -2.40 5.33
CA GLU A 143 -22.67 -1.08 4.77
C GLU A 143 -21.50 -0.54 3.94
N ARG A 144 -21.81 0.21 2.88
CA ARG A 144 -20.80 0.91 2.10
C ARG A 144 -20.17 2.02 2.94
N LYS A 145 -18.85 1.96 3.05
CA LYS A 145 -18.07 3.00 3.70
C LYS A 145 -18.12 4.30 2.89
N PRO A 146 -18.41 5.47 3.51
CA PRO A 146 -18.29 6.75 2.84
C PRO A 146 -16.83 7.10 2.55
N ALA A 147 -16.60 8.17 1.77
CA ALA A 147 -15.27 8.74 1.59
C ALA A 147 -14.62 9.07 2.95
N TRP A 148 -13.32 8.83 3.03
CA TRP A 148 -12.51 8.97 4.24
C TRP A 148 -11.15 9.52 3.83
N GLU A 149 -11.18 10.71 3.25
CA GLU A 149 -10.06 11.41 2.65
C GLU A 149 -8.94 11.61 3.66
N HIS A 150 -7.76 11.06 3.36
CA HIS A 150 -6.59 11.16 4.22
C HIS A 150 -5.29 11.23 3.41
N ILE A 151 -4.21 11.50 4.12
CA ILE A 151 -2.83 11.29 3.68
C ILE A 151 -2.12 10.39 4.68
N ASP A 152 -1.09 9.68 4.23
CA ASP A 152 -0.28 8.78 5.05
C ASP A 152 1.14 9.34 5.26
N GLN A 153 1.23 10.67 5.38
CA GLN A 153 2.46 11.35 5.77
C GLN A 153 2.12 12.37 6.86
N SER A 154 2.82 12.30 7.99
CA SER A 154 2.62 13.24 9.09
C SER A 154 2.83 14.69 8.64
N PRO A 155 2.03 15.66 9.14
CA PRO A 155 2.26 17.09 8.93
C PRO A 155 3.64 17.58 9.40
N LEU A 156 4.32 16.81 10.27
CA LEU A 156 5.68 17.05 10.73
C LEU A 156 6.75 16.69 9.68
N ARG A 157 6.37 16.17 8.50
CA ARG A 157 7.27 15.79 7.42
C ARG A 157 7.03 16.66 6.18
N ARG A 158 8.07 17.35 5.71
CA ARG A 158 8.04 18.20 4.51
C ARG A 158 8.68 17.49 3.32
N GLY A 159 8.13 17.70 2.13
CA GLY A 159 8.55 17.00 0.92
C GLY A 159 8.15 15.52 0.90
N MET A 160 8.58 14.76 -0.11
CA MET A 160 8.19 13.35 -0.28
C MET A 160 9.02 12.42 0.61
N HIS A 161 8.38 11.70 1.55
CA HIS A 161 9.04 10.66 2.37
C HIS A 161 8.68 9.24 1.92
N CYS A 162 7.51 9.05 1.33
CA CYS A 162 6.98 7.75 0.98
C CYS A 162 6.18 7.81 -0.32
N VAL A 163 6.31 6.75 -1.12
CA VAL A 163 5.44 6.47 -2.26
C VAL A 163 4.90 5.07 -2.03
N GLN A 164 3.59 4.96 -1.88
CA GLN A 164 2.90 3.70 -1.64
C GLN A 164 2.59 3.01 -2.97
N GLY A 165 2.31 1.71 -2.91
CA GLY A 165 1.98 0.92 -4.10
C GLY A 165 0.89 -0.12 -3.90
N ILE A 166 0.14 -0.37 -4.98
CA ILE A 166 -0.87 -1.41 -5.11
C ILE A 166 -0.58 -2.23 -6.37
N ILE A 167 -0.32 -3.52 -6.19
CA ILE A 167 -0.29 -4.49 -7.28
C ILE A 167 -1.74 -4.91 -7.56
N ASN A 168 -2.20 -4.66 -8.78
CA ASN A 168 -3.58 -4.89 -9.16
C ASN A 168 -3.75 -6.30 -9.76
N LEU A 169 -4.52 -7.18 -9.08
CA LEU A 169 -4.72 -8.58 -9.50
C LEU A 169 -6.08 -8.83 -10.15
N SER A 170 -6.97 -7.84 -10.13
CA SER A 170 -8.28 -7.85 -10.78
C SER A 170 -8.48 -6.57 -11.61
N PRO A 171 -9.38 -6.54 -12.60
CA PRO A 171 -9.79 -5.26 -13.18
C PRO A 171 -10.28 -4.28 -12.09
N SER A 172 -10.00 -3.00 -12.28
CA SER A 172 -10.58 -1.92 -11.47
C SER A 172 -11.03 -0.81 -12.41
N GLY A 173 -12.32 -0.79 -12.72
CA GLY A 173 -12.98 0.22 -13.53
C GLY A 173 -13.46 1.43 -12.72
N PRO A 174 -14.24 2.31 -13.38
CA PRO A 174 -14.75 3.55 -12.78
C PRO A 174 -15.79 3.31 -11.68
N ASN A 175 -16.58 2.24 -11.77
CA ASN A 175 -17.66 1.93 -10.82
C ASN A 175 -17.28 0.84 -9.81
N ASP A 176 -16.08 0.27 -9.94
CA ASP A 176 -15.58 -0.75 -9.03
C ASP A 176 -15.00 -0.13 -7.77
N GLY A 177 -14.78 -0.93 -6.74
CA GLY A 177 -13.99 -0.49 -5.59
C GLY A 177 -12.56 -0.16 -6.00
N GLY A 178 -11.86 0.63 -5.17
CA GLY A 178 -10.42 0.85 -5.37
C GLY A 178 -9.91 2.18 -4.87
N LEU A 179 -8.72 2.56 -5.34
CA LEU A 179 -8.07 3.79 -4.92
C LEU A 179 -8.73 5.00 -5.57
N VAL A 180 -9.11 5.98 -4.76
CA VAL A 180 -9.46 7.33 -5.20
C VAL A 180 -8.38 8.28 -4.70
N VAL A 181 -7.96 9.20 -5.57
CA VAL A 181 -6.93 10.21 -5.26
C VAL A 181 -7.44 11.60 -5.62
N TYR A 182 -6.83 12.65 -5.06
CA TYR A 182 -7.00 14.03 -5.51
C TYR A 182 -5.73 14.45 -6.27
N PRO A 183 -5.72 14.35 -7.60
CA PRO A 183 -4.52 14.62 -8.38
C PRO A 183 -3.97 16.03 -8.11
N GLY A 184 -2.67 16.13 -7.85
CA GLY A 184 -1.97 17.40 -7.59
C GLY A 184 -2.08 17.91 -6.14
N SER A 185 -2.85 17.27 -5.26
CA SER A 185 -3.02 17.71 -3.86
C SER A 185 -1.71 17.71 -3.07
N HIS A 186 -0.79 16.78 -3.35
CA HIS A 186 0.54 16.70 -2.74
C HIS A 186 1.39 17.97 -2.93
N LYS A 187 1.17 18.73 -4.01
CA LYS A 187 1.86 20.00 -4.30
C LYS A 187 1.47 21.11 -3.32
N PHE A 188 0.26 21.03 -2.75
CA PHE A 188 -0.28 22.01 -1.81
C PHE A 188 -0.16 21.55 -0.35
N ASN A 189 0.44 20.38 -0.09
CA ASN A 189 0.52 19.77 1.24
C ASN A 189 1.17 20.72 2.26
N ASP A 190 2.35 21.24 1.94
CA ASP A 190 3.12 22.11 2.84
C ASP A 190 2.37 23.45 3.06
N GLU A 191 1.86 24.08 1.99
CA GLU A 191 1.04 25.32 2.05
C GLU A 191 -0.20 25.15 2.92
N PHE A 192 -0.91 24.01 2.76
CA PHE A 192 -2.11 23.72 3.52
C PHE A 192 -1.79 23.63 5.01
N PHE A 193 -0.81 22.82 5.39
CA PHE A 193 -0.47 22.66 6.80
C PHE A 193 0.04 23.95 7.43
N ASP A 194 0.89 24.72 6.73
CA ASP A 194 1.46 25.95 7.27
C ASP A 194 0.41 27.05 7.53
N ASN A 195 -0.67 27.09 6.73
CA ASN A 195 -1.61 28.23 6.73
C ASN A 195 -3.04 27.88 7.17
N HIS A 196 -3.43 26.59 7.19
CA HIS A 196 -4.82 26.16 7.39
C HIS A 196 -4.98 25.11 8.49
N THR A 197 -3.94 24.85 9.28
CA THR A 197 -4.01 23.93 10.43
C THR A 197 -3.28 24.49 11.65
N ASP A 198 -3.65 24.02 12.83
CA ASP A 198 -2.94 24.35 14.07
C ASP A 198 -1.80 23.35 14.30
N LYS A 199 -0.56 23.82 14.30
CA LYS A 199 0.65 23.00 14.50
C LYS A 199 0.65 22.25 15.83
N SER A 200 -0.05 22.76 16.84
CA SER A 200 -0.14 22.10 18.16
C SER A 200 -0.92 20.77 18.11
N THR A 201 -1.71 20.56 17.05
CA THR A 201 -2.51 19.35 16.84
C THR A 201 -1.75 18.26 16.09
N TRP A 202 -0.57 18.56 15.54
CA TRP A 202 0.18 17.65 14.70
C TRP A 202 0.76 16.50 15.53
N THR A 203 0.69 15.29 14.96
CA THR A 203 1.23 14.08 15.58
C THR A 203 2.24 13.42 14.65
N PRO A 204 3.23 12.67 15.16
CA PRO A 204 4.19 11.96 14.32
C PRO A 204 3.59 10.74 13.60
N ARG A 205 2.31 10.44 13.80
CA ARG A 205 1.63 9.36 13.06
C ARG A 205 1.52 9.76 11.60
N ASP A 206 1.89 8.83 10.73
CA ASP A 206 1.76 8.95 9.28
C ASP A 206 0.31 8.68 8.85
N ILE A 207 -0.61 9.46 9.41
CA ILE A 207 -2.03 9.55 9.01
C ILE A 207 -2.58 10.93 9.37
N TYR A 208 -3.25 11.57 8.42
CA TYR A 208 -4.01 12.80 8.67
C TYR A 208 -5.35 12.72 7.94
N MET A 209 -6.45 12.76 8.70
CA MET A 209 -7.82 12.74 8.17
C MET A 209 -8.27 14.16 7.86
N PHE A 210 -8.84 14.39 6.67
CA PHE A 210 -9.35 15.70 6.30
C PHE A 210 -10.81 15.86 6.71
N GLU A 211 -11.12 17.04 7.26
CA GLU A 211 -12.50 17.47 7.47
C GLU A 211 -13.09 18.09 6.20
N ARG A 212 -14.43 18.13 6.10
CA ARG A 212 -15.11 18.66 4.91
C ARG A 212 -14.67 20.08 4.55
N GLY A 213 -14.57 20.99 5.54
CA GLY A 213 -14.14 22.37 5.30
C GLY A 213 -12.68 22.48 4.83
N GLN A 214 -11.83 21.52 5.19
CA GLN A 214 -10.46 21.46 4.70
C GLN A 214 -10.42 21.00 3.24
N LEU A 215 -11.25 20.02 2.87
CA LEU A 215 -11.38 19.56 1.49
C LEU A 215 -11.93 20.65 0.55
N GLU A 216 -12.78 21.54 1.05
CA GLU A 216 -13.28 22.70 0.29
C GLU A 216 -12.14 23.63 -0.16
N TRP A 217 -11.08 23.77 0.64
CA TRP A 217 -9.90 24.55 0.26
C TRP A 217 -9.18 23.96 -0.96
N PHE A 218 -9.01 22.63 -1.00
CA PHE A 218 -8.44 21.95 -2.16
C PHE A 218 -9.39 22.03 -3.38
N ALA A 219 -10.70 21.92 -3.14
CA ALA A 219 -11.71 22.06 -4.19
C ALA A 219 -11.72 23.48 -4.80
N ALA A 220 -11.53 24.53 -4.00
CA ALA A 220 -11.41 25.91 -4.48
C ALA A 220 -10.19 26.14 -5.40
N LYS A 221 -9.18 25.27 -5.32
CA LYS A 221 -8.02 25.23 -6.25
C LYS A 221 -8.29 24.34 -7.48
N GLY A 222 -9.50 23.86 -7.67
CA GLY A 222 -9.91 23.01 -8.78
C GLY A 222 -9.57 21.54 -8.64
N LEU A 223 -9.12 21.09 -7.45
CA LEU A 223 -8.80 19.69 -7.22
C LEU A 223 -10.07 18.90 -6.92
N LYS A 224 -10.18 17.72 -7.51
CA LYS A 224 -11.35 16.84 -7.37
C LYS A 224 -10.90 15.39 -7.22
N PRO A 225 -11.70 14.55 -6.53
CA PRO A 225 -11.42 13.12 -6.45
C PRO A 225 -11.45 12.49 -7.85
N LEU A 226 -10.55 11.54 -8.07
CA LEU A 226 -10.42 10.74 -9.28
C LEU A 226 -10.30 9.27 -8.89
N LYS A 227 -11.22 8.44 -9.39
CA LYS A 227 -11.14 6.99 -9.25
C LYS A 227 -10.04 6.45 -10.15
N VAL A 228 -8.99 5.90 -9.55
CA VAL A 228 -7.89 5.28 -10.29
C VAL A 228 -8.38 3.98 -10.89
N CYS A 229 -8.29 3.88 -12.22
CA CYS A 229 -8.60 2.66 -12.96
C CYS A 229 -7.31 1.93 -13.32
N ALA A 230 -7.33 0.61 -13.26
CA ALA A 230 -6.16 -0.23 -13.52
C ALA A 230 -6.59 -1.59 -14.07
N ASP A 231 -5.74 -2.15 -14.94
CA ASP A 231 -5.90 -3.48 -15.48
C ASP A 231 -5.19 -4.52 -14.61
N VAL A 232 -5.50 -5.79 -14.86
CA VAL A 232 -4.82 -6.93 -14.20
C VAL A 232 -3.33 -6.90 -14.54
N GLY A 233 -2.49 -6.90 -13.52
CA GLY A 233 -1.02 -6.86 -13.65
C GLY A 233 -0.42 -5.45 -13.61
N ASP A 234 -1.23 -4.41 -13.56
CA ASP A 234 -0.73 -3.04 -13.36
C ASP A 234 -0.24 -2.81 -11.92
N LEU A 235 0.68 -1.87 -11.76
CA LEU A 235 1.12 -1.35 -10.48
C LEU A 235 0.68 0.12 -10.35
N ILE A 236 -0.14 0.42 -9.35
CA ILE A 236 -0.51 1.79 -8.99
C ILE A 236 0.51 2.31 -7.97
N LEU A 237 1.04 3.51 -8.18
CA LEU A 237 1.94 4.20 -7.26
C LEU A 237 1.38 5.58 -6.89
N TRP A 238 1.50 6.00 -5.63
CA TRP A 238 1.12 7.35 -5.22
C TRP A 238 2.00 7.90 -4.09
N ASP A 239 2.27 9.20 -4.14
CA ASP A 239 2.95 9.95 -3.09
C ASP A 239 2.04 9.99 -1.85
N SER A 240 2.56 9.62 -0.68
CA SER A 240 1.77 9.55 0.56
C SER A 240 1.19 10.90 1.02
N ARG A 241 1.61 12.02 0.43
CA ARG A 241 1.01 13.35 0.62
C ARG A 241 -0.22 13.62 -0.26
N THR A 242 -0.50 12.75 -1.23
CA THR A 242 -1.67 12.86 -2.10
C THR A 242 -2.90 12.44 -1.31
N ILE A 243 -3.91 13.31 -1.24
CA ILE A 243 -5.17 12.98 -0.57
C ILE A 243 -5.78 11.79 -1.29
N HIS A 244 -6.10 10.75 -0.55
CA HIS A 244 -6.61 9.50 -1.09
C HIS A 244 -7.53 8.78 -0.12
N TYR A 245 -8.24 7.77 -0.64
CA TYR A 245 -9.02 6.81 0.13
C TYR A 245 -9.36 5.58 -0.69
N GLY A 246 -9.71 4.48 -0.03
CA GLY A 246 -10.32 3.31 -0.67
C GLY A 246 -11.83 3.47 -0.80
N SER A 247 -12.36 3.45 -2.02
CA SER A 247 -13.80 3.45 -2.29
C SER A 247 -14.37 2.02 -2.32
N GLU A 248 -15.60 1.89 -1.82
CA GLU A 248 -16.41 0.70 -2.06
C GLU A 248 -16.91 0.68 -3.52
N PRO A 249 -17.18 -0.51 -4.10
CA PRO A 249 -17.82 -0.63 -5.40
C PRO A 249 -19.24 -0.04 -5.39
N GLU A 250 -19.65 0.56 -6.49
CA GLU A 250 -21.04 0.99 -6.71
C GLU A 250 -21.99 -0.21 -6.87
N GLU A 251 -23.31 0.02 -6.75
CA GLU A 251 -24.33 -1.03 -6.81
C GLU A 251 -24.29 -1.84 -8.10
N ALA A 252 -23.98 -1.18 -9.21
CA ALA A 252 -23.92 -1.82 -10.51
C ALA A 252 -22.67 -2.70 -10.69
N SER A 253 -21.65 -2.56 -9.85
CA SER A 253 -20.41 -3.34 -9.96
C SER A 253 -20.56 -4.70 -9.28
N ASN A 254 -20.19 -5.76 -10.01
CA ASN A 254 -20.04 -7.11 -9.49
C ASN A 254 -18.56 -7.55 -9.47
N GLN A 255 -17.63 -6.62 -9.62
CA GLN A 255 -16.21 -6.92 -9.65
C GLN A 255 -15.69 -7.25 -8.24
N ILE A 256 -15.23 -8.48 -8.05
CA ILE A 256 -14.44 -8.82 -6.87
C ILE A 256 -13.06 -8.20 -7.05
N ARG A 257 -12.77 -7.16 -6.27
CA ARG A 257 -11.48 -6.48 -6.34
C ARG A 257 -10.46 -7.29 -5.57
N THR A 258 -9.33 -7.62 -6.20
CA THR A 258 -8.21 -8.30 -5.56
C THR A 258 -6.92 -7.53 -5.80
N VAL A 259 -6.26 -7.11 -4.73
CA VAL A 259 -4.98 -6.40 -4.82
C VAL A 259 -4.04 -6.76 -3.68
N ILE A 260 -2.75 -6.51 -3.90
CA ILE A 260 -1.70 -6.62 -2.89
C ILE A 260 -1.10 -5.24 -2.65
N TYR A 261 -1.05 -4.80 -1.40
CA TYR A 261 -0.30 -3.60 -1.05
C TYR A 261 1.20 -3.90 -1.03
N ALA A 262 1.98 -3.06 -1.69
CA ALA A 262 3.41 -3.25 -1.86
C ALA A 262 4.10 -1.88 -1.90
N THR A 263 4.77 -1.53 -0.81
CA THR A 263 5.50 -0.26 -0.68
C THR A 263 6.97 -0.56 -0.47
N TYR A 264 7.83 0.09 -1.25
CA TYR A 264 9.28 -0.06 -1.13
C TYR A 264 9.90 1.28 -0.77
N THR A 265 10.99 1.22 -0.01
CA THR A 265 11.85 2.38 0.25
C THR A 265 13.30 2.01 0.03
N SER A 266 14.16 3.00 -0.17
CA SER A 266 15.60 2.78 -0.24
C SER A 266 16.14 2.30 1.10
N ALA A 267 16.97 1.26 1.10
CA ALA A 267 17.59 0.72 2.32
C ALA A 267 18.42 1.76 3.09
N ARG A 268 18.98 2.77 2.40
CA ARG A 268 19.73 3.87 3.03
C ARG A 268 18.86 4.78 3.91
N LEU A 269 17.53 4.75 3.71
CA LEU A 269 16.57 5.52 4.52
C LEU A 269 16.19 4.79 5.81
N ALA A 270 16.51 3.51 5.95
CA ALA A 270 16.36 2.83 7.22
C ALA A 270 17.42 3.32 8.21
N ALA A 271 16.99 3.92 9.31
CA ALA A 271 17.88 4.27 10.41
C ALA A 271 18.64 3.02 10.89
N LYS A 272 19.95 3.14 11.18
CA LYS A 272 20.83 2.07 11.68
C LYS A 272 20.23 1.26 12.86
N ARG A 273 19.34 1.88 13.66
CA ARG A 273 18.69 1.25 14.82
C ARG A 273 17.62 0.20 14.43
N ARG A 274 16.94 0.35 13.29
CA ARG A 274 15.84 -0.54 12.84
C ARG A 274 16.31 -1.82 12.14
N LEU A 275 17.55 -1.87 11.66
CA LEU A 275 18.13 -3.07 11.03
C LEU A 275 18.37 -4.21 12.05
N ASN A 276 18.61 -3.86 13.32
CA ASN A 276 18.93 -4.81 14.39
C ASN A 276 17.68 -5.36 15.12
N GLU A 277 16.51 -4.73 14.98
CA GLU A 277 15.25 -5.14 15.64
C GLU A 277 14.42 -6.13 14.81
N ARG A 278 14.91 -6.53 13.63
CA ARG A 278 14.27 -7.47 12.67
C ARG A 278 14.02 -8.90 13.19
N GLY A 279 14.19 -9.14 14.50
CA GLY A 279 14.00 -10.43 15.15
C GLY A 279 12.84 -10.51 16.15
N ARG A 280 12.07 -9.44 16.42
CA ARG A 280 11.00 -9.51 17.45
C ARG A 280 9.72 -8.73 17.09
N SER A 281 8.64 -9.51 17.06
CA SER A 281 7.25 -9.14 17.34
C SER A 281 6.43 -8.44 16.25
N SER A 282 5.50 -9.21 15.69
CA SER A 282 4.26 -8.76 15.04
C SER A 282 3.27 -8.24 16.09
N SER A 283 2.93 -6.95 16.06
CA SER A 283 1.77 -6.42 16.78
C SER A 283 0.99 -5.44 15.89
N PRO A 284 -0.35 -5.44 15.90
CA PRO A 284 -1.15 -4.74 14.92
C PRO A 284 -1.38 -3.27 15.33
N GLY A 285 -1.00 -2.36 14.44
CA GLY A 285 -1.48 -0.97 14.43
C GLY A 285 -0.64 0.03 15.23
N ALA A 286 0.42 0.59 14.63
CA ALA A 286 0.90 1.94 14.94
C ALA A 286 2.02 2.49 14.02
N GLU A 287 2.73 1.66 13.24
CA GLU A 287 3.79 2.15 12.32
C GLU A 287 3.74 1.38 10.99
N GLN A 288 2.77 1.70 10.13
CA GLN A 288 2.35 0.77 9.07
C GLN A 288 3.26 0.71 7.84
N HIS A 289 4.03 1.76 7.51
CA HIS A 289 4.82 1.75 6.26
C HIS A 289 6.29 1.36 6.43
N ILE A 290 7.00 1.82 7.46
CA ILE A 290 8.45 1.56 7.62
C ILE A 290 8.74 0.47 8.68
N GLY A 291 7.83 0.25 9.63
CA GLY A 291 8.04 -0.65 10.78
C GLY A 291 8.13 -2.15 10.44
N HIS A 292 7.61 -2.55 9.27
CA HIS A 292 7.53 -3.95 8.84
C HIS A 292 8.13 -4.15 7.46
N MET A 293 9.39 -3.71 7.26
CA MET A 293 10.08 -3.86 5.99
C MET A 293 11.21 -4.89 6.02
N THR A 294 11.32 -5.72 4.98
CA THR A 294 12.45 -6.65 4.78
C THR A 294 13.30 -6.27 3.56
N THR A 295 14.57 -6.65 3.56
CA THR A 295 15.50 -6.40 2.44
C THR A 295 15.20 -7.26 1.22
N LEU A 296 15.15 -6.63 0.05
CA LEU A 296 15.18 -7.27 -1.25
C LEU A 296 16.25 -6.59 -2.10
N SER A 297 17.17 -7.34 -2.69
CA SER A 297 18.04 -6.80 -3.74
C SER A 297 17.47 -7.15 -5.11
N SER A 298 17.58 -6.24 -6.10
CA SER A 298 17.13 -6.53 -7.46
C SER A 298 17.90 -7.71 -8.09
N GLU A 299 19.13 -7.99 -7.65
CA GLU A 299 19.87 -9.18 -8.04
C GLU A 299 19.21 -10.49 -7.54
N THR A 300 18.64 -10.52 -6.32
CA THR A 300 17.87 -11.68 -5.85
C THR A 300 16.56 -11.89 -6.61
N ALA A 301 15.89 -10.80 -7.04
CA ALA A 301 14.71 -10.89 -7.90
C ALA A 301 15.07 -11.33 -9.34
N LYS A 302 16.29 -10.99 -9.81
CA LYS A 302 16.80 -11.37 -11.14
C LYS A 302 17.46 -12.77 -11.17
N ARG A 303 17.88 -13.33 -10.03
CA ARG A 303 18.60 -14.63 -9.94
C ARG A 303 17.74 -15.86 -9.60
N SER A 304 16.45 -15.73 -9.36
CA SER A 304 15.57 -16.88 -9.15
C SER A 304 14.76 -17.17 -10.40
N TRP A 305 15.14 -18.24 -11.11
CA TRP A 305 14.34 -19.17 -11.93
C TRP A 305 15.20 -19.85 -13.01
N THR A 306 16.32 -20.44 -12.59
CA THR A 306 16.92 -21.63 -13.24
C THR A 306 17.40 -22.57 -12.15
N MET A 307 16.48 -23.17 -11.42
CA MET A 307 16.75 -24.40 -10.65
C MET A 307 15.47 -25.23 -10.63
N GLU A 308 15.24 -25.98 -11.70
CA GLU A 308 14.74 -27.34 -11.53
C GLU A 308 15.80 -28.07 -10.69
N ARG A 309 15.51 -28.29 -9.41
CA ARG A 309 16.17 -29.33 -8.64
C ARG A 309 15.11 -30.34 -8.28
N GLU A 310 15.17 -31.47 -8.97
CA GLU A 310 14.58 -32.72 -8.53
C GLU A 310 14.94 -32.95 -7.06
N ILE A 311 13.93 -33.20 -6.23
CA ILE A 311 14.11 -33.65 -4.86
C ILE A 311 14.41 -35.15 -4.95
N PRO A 312 15.59 -35.65 -4.53
CA PRO A 312 15.84 -37.09 -4.49
C PRO A 312 14.98 -37.72 -3.39
N GLU A 313 14.18 -38.72 -3.76
CA GLU A 313 13.50 -39.61 -2.82
C GLU A 313 14.50 -40.49 -2.06
N THR A 314 15.13 -39.97 -1.00
CA THR A 314 15.76 -40.82 0.02
C THR A 314 15.85 -40.05 1.34
N GLU A 315 14.90 -40.32 2.24
CA GLU A 315 15.07 -40.62 3.67
C GLU A 315 13.74 -40.43 4.41
N ILE A 316 12.82 -41.36 4.16
CA ILE A 316 11.74 -41.66 5.10
C ILE A 316 12.29 -42.74 6.03
N SER A 317 12.72 -42.36 7.24
CA SER A 317 12.61 -43.26 8.39
C SER A 317 12.75 -42.54 9.73
N HIS A 318 11.84 -42.88 10.64
CA HIS A 318 11.95 -42.85 12.10
C HIS A 318 11.67 -41.56 12.88
N LEU A 319 10.44 -41.48 13.41
CA LEU A 319 10.04 -41.54 14.85
C LEU A 319 8.73 -40.76 15.03
N SER A 320 7.57 -41.39 14.87
CA SER A 320 6.77 -42.00 15.95
C SER A 320 6.66 -41.19 17.25
N CYS A 321 5.42 -40.71 17.48
CA CYS A 321 4.72 -40.67 18.76
C CYS A 321 5.27 -39.76 19.88
N LEU A 322 4.50 -38.75 20.26
CA LEU A 322 3.89 -38.63 21.58
C LEU A 322 2.66 -37.71 21.48
N ARG A 323 1.70 -37.98 22.37
CA ARG A 323 0.27 -37.64 22.32
C ARG A 323 -0.06 -36.16 22.40
#